data_AF-A0A7L3LT23-F1
#
_entry.id   AF-A0A7L3LT23-F1
#
_cell.length_a   1.000
_cell.length_b   1.000
_cell.length_c   1.000
_cell.angle_alpha   90.00
_cell.angle_beta   90.00
_cell.angle_gamma   90.00
#
_symmetry.space_group_name_H-M   'P 1'
#
loop_
_entity.id
_entity.type
_entity.pdbx_description
1 polymer ?
#
loop_
_entity_poly.entity_id
_entity_poly.type
_entity_poly.pdbx_seq_one_letter_code
_entity_poly.pdbx_strand_id
1 'polypeptide(L)'
;MLAMEQPTQNSAGALSRLKTQKTHPKSICLRLLLNSYFFCLLKNETGLIIFFLCAYVPKTAASHCKWAEVLKELKWIETSEDIDVSLYTANTDEDVKCQELVIRCFFLETEVILQECRIKNCSKTQNVFNIWKNGNESLENNKLNSTRSAKCKECEEYEEKNFTEFVQSFVKVIQRECK
;
A
#
# COMPACT_ATOMS: atom_id res chain seq x y z
N MET A 1 -29.44 -24.69 75.31
CA MET A 1 -28.01 -24.35 75.24
C MET A 1 -27.69 -24.11 73.77
N LEU A 2 -27.46 -22.83 73.45
CA LEU A 2 -27.16 -22.30 72.12
C LEU A 2 -25.65 -22.37 71.93
N ALA A 3 -25.20 -22.89 70.78
CA ALA A 3 -23.80 -22.77 70.35
C ALA A 3 -23.79 -22.06 68.99
N MET A 4 -23.28 -20.83 69.01
CA MET A 4 -22.80 -20.10 67.85
C MET A 4 -21.31 -20.42 67.67
N GLU A 5 -20.85 -20.60 66.43
CA GLU A 5 -19.51 -20.12 66.06
C GLU A 5 -19.42 -19.81 64.57
N GLN A 6 -18.79 -18.67 64.30
CA GLN A 6 -18.66 -17.96 63.02
C GLN A 6 -17.26 -18.24 62.38
N PRO A 7 -16.90 -17.68 61.21
CA PRO A 7 -16.22 -18.43 60.17
C PRO A 7 -14.76 -18.02 59.96
N THR A 8 -14.00 -18.88 59.28
CA THR A 8 -12.70 -18.56 58.71
C THR A 8 -12.83 -18.36 57.19
N GLN A 9 -12.41 -17.19 56.71
CA GLN A 9 -12.21 -16.89 55.30
C GLN A 9 -11.04 -17.72 54.76
N ASN A 10 -11.07 -18.14 53.48
CA ASN A 10 -9.91 -18.19 52.59
C ASN A 10 -10.28 -18.46 51.10
N SER A 11 -9.91 -17.50 50.24
CA SER A 11 -9.33 -17.65 48.90
C SER A 11 -9.94 -18.60 47.85
N ALA A 12 -11.22 -18.42 47.49
CA ALA A 12 -11.83 -19.04 46.31
C ALA A 12 -11.78 -18.18 45.01
N GLY A 13 -10.82 -17.26 44.89
CA GLY A 13 -10.76 -16.27 43.80
C GLY A 13 -9.76 -16.53 42.67
N ALA A 14 -8.82 -17.47 42.83
CA ALA A 14 -7.69 -17.62 41.90
C ALA A 14 -7.87 -18.73 40.83
N LEU A 15 -8.87 -19.62 40.98
CA LEU A 15 -9.00 -20.81 40.13
C LEU A 15 -9.88 -20.61 38.88
N SER A 16 -10.55 -19.46 38.73
CA SER A 16 -11.47 -19.22 37.60
C SER A 16 -10.81 -18.61 36.36
N ARG A 17 -9.53 -18.19 36.43
CA ARG A 17 -8.82 -17.55 35.30
C ARG A 17 -7.93 -18.48 34.47
N LEU A 18 -7.95 -19.79 34.70
CA LEU A 18 -7.17 -20.77 33.94
C LEU A 18 -7.97 -21.52 32.86
N LYS A 19 -9.21 -21.10 32.57
CA LYS A 19 -10.09 -21.75 31.60
C LYS A 19 -10.22 -21.03 30.26
N THR A 20 -9.16 -20.37 29.78
CA THR A 20 -9.20 -19.73 28.45
C THR A 20 -7.83 -19.63 27.78
N GLN A 21 -7.18 -20.76 27.54
CA GLN A 21 -6.23 -20.85 26.42
C GLN A 21 -6.02 -22.29 25.99
N LYS A 22 -6.94 -22.82 25.16
CA LYS A 22 -6.61 -23.92 24.25
C LYS A 22 -5.86 -23.32 23.06
N THR A 23 -4.64 -22.84 23.28
CA THR A 23 -3.67 -22.67 22.20
C THR A 23 -3.25 -24.06 21.76
N HIS A 24 -3.57 -24.42 20.51
CA HIS A 24 -3.32 -25.75 19.95
C HIS A 24 -1.91 -26.25 20.31
N PRO A 25 -1.76 -27.38 21.05
CA PRO A 25 -0.44 -27.90 21.45
C PRO A 25 0.47 -28.19 20.24
N LYS A 26 -0.14 -28.42 19.06
CA LYS A 26 0.54 -28.55 17.76
C LYS A 26 1.31 -27.28 17.35
N SER A 27 0.81 -26.08 17.65
CA SER A 27 1.43 -24.78 17.31
C SER A 27 2.66 -24.47 18.18
N ILE A 28 2.64 -24.92 19.44
CA ILE A 28 3.75 -24.77 20.39
C ILE A 28 4.86 -25.76 20.05
N CYS A 29 4.51 -27.03 19.78
CA CYS A 29 5.47 -28.05 19.40
C CYS A 29 6.16 -27.70 18.07
N LEU A 30 5.41 -27.21 17.07
CA LEU A 30 5.97 -26.75 15.81
C LEU A 30 6.94 -25.58 16.00
N ARG A 31 6.62 -24.61 16.88
CA ARG A 31 7.52 -23.50 17.23
C ARG A 31 8.81 -23.96 17.89
N LEU A 32 8.72 -24.92 18.82
CA LEU A 32 9.90 -25.48 19.49
C LEU A 32 10.77 -26.29 18.53
N LEU A 33 10.16 -27.06 17.63
CA LEU A 33 10.86 -27.78 16.57
C LEU A 33 11.53 -26.82 15.59
N LEU A 34 10.82 -25.80 15.11
CA LEU A 34 11.38 -24.76 14.22
C LEU A 34 12.55 -24.02 14.90
N ASN A 35 12.43 -23.67 16.19
CA ASN A 35 13.52 -23.05 16.94
C ASN A 35 14.72 -23.98 17.13
N SER A 36 14.49 -25.27 17.39
CA SER A 36 15.58 -26.25 17.53
C SER A 36 16.31 -26.46 16.20
N TYR A 37 15.58 -26.57 15.09
CA TYR A 37 16.18 -26.68 13.75
C TYR A 37 16.97 -25.43 13.38
N PHE A 38 16.45 -24.24 13.71
CA PHE A 38 17.15 -22.98 13.50
C PHE A 38 18.45 -22.89 14.32
N PHE A 39 18.41 -23.32 15.59
CA PHE A 39 19.59 -23.36 16.45
C PHE A 39 20.62 -24.40 15.99
N CYS A 40 20.17 -25.52 15.44
CA CYS A 40 21.03 -26.53 14.82
C CYS A 40 21.70 -26.02 13.54
N LEU A 41 20.99 -25.28 12.70
CA LEU A 41 21.54 -24.62 11.51
C LEU A 41 22.62 -23.59 11.87
N LEU A 42 22.43 -22.84 12.96
CA LEU A 42 23.43 -21.86 13.43
C LEU A 42 24.67 -22.48 14.10
N LYS A 43 24.66 -23.79 14.42
CA LYS A 43 25.78 -24.47 15.09
C LYS A 43 26.78 -25.13 14.13
N ASN A 44 26.44 -25.28 12.86
CA ASN A 44 27.30 -25.88 11.85
C ASN A 44 27.88 -24.77 10.95
N GLU A 45 29.16 -24.83 10.63
CA GLU A 45 29.83 -23.89 9.72
C GLU A 45 29.08 -23.79 8.37
N THR A 46 28.64 -24.91 7.82
CA THR A 46 27.85 -24.93 6.58
C THR A 46 26.47 -24.27 6.75
N GLY A 47 25.84 -24.43 7.92
CA GLY A 47 24.52 -23.86 8.20
C GLY A 47 24.58 -22.35 8.48
N LEU A 48 25.67 -21.87 9.10
CA LEU A 48 25.97 -20.44 9.21
C LEU A 48 26.23 -19.83 7.82
N ILE A 49 26.99 -20.50 6.96
CA ILE A 49 27.21 -20.03 5.57
C ILE A 49 25.89 -19.93 4.82
N ILE A 50 24.99 -20.93 4.92
CA ILE A 50 23.66 -20.86 4.30
C ILE A 50 22.80 -19.75 4.91
N PHE A 51 22.82 -19.58 6.23
CA PHE A 51 22.07 -18.50 6.89
C PHE A 51 22.57 -17.12 6.47
N PHE A 52 23.90 -16.92 6.43
CA PHE A 52 24.49 -15.71 5.91
C PHE A 52 24.17 -15.55 4.43
N LEU A 53 24.29 -16.57 3.58
CA LEU A 53 23.92 -16.47 2.16
C LEU A 53 22.43 -16.14 1.95
N CYS A 54 21.53 -16.64 2.80
CA CYS A 54 20.11 -16.30 2.78
C CYS A 54 19.82 -14.87 3.28
N ALA A 55 20.53 -14.41 4.32
CA ALA A 55 20.42 -13.04 4.85
C ALA A 55 21.13 -12.00 3.97
N TYR A 56 22.18 -12.43 3.27
CA TYR A 56 22.97 -11.69 2.29
C TYR A 56 22.53 -11.98 0.86
N VAL A 57 21.38 -12.64 0.63
CA VAL A 57 20.72 -12.51 -0.68
C VAL A 57 20.58 -11.01 -0.84
N PRO A 58 21.32 -10.39 -1.79
CA PRO A 58 21.14 -8.97 -2.03
C PRO A 58 19.66 -8.87 -2.31
N LYS A 59 18.93 -8.06 -1.53
CA LYS A 59 17.62 -7.59 -1.99
C LYS A 59 17.93 -7.07 -3.37
N THR A 60 17.60 -7.84 -4.40
CA THR A 60 17.94 -7.49 -5.75
C THR A 60 17.22 -6.18 -5.94
N ALA A 61 17.98 -5.10 -6.01
CA ALA A 61 17.49 -3.84 -6.53
C ALA A 61 17.24 -4.09 -8.02
N ALA A 62 16.27 -4.94 -8.34
CA ALA A 62 15.44 -4.67 -9.48
C ALA A 62 15.00 -3.22 -9.25
N SER A 63 15.30 -2.35 -10.20
CA SER A 63 14.79 -0.99 -10.23
C SER A 63 13.27 -1.08 -10.28
N HIS A 64 12.65 -1.38 -9.14
CA HIS A 64 11.22 -1.48 -9.01
C HIS A 64 10.72 -0.07 -9.27
N CYS A 65 10.04 0.12 -10.40
CA CYS A 65 9.46 1.42 -10.69
C CYS A 65 8.67 1.89 -9.47
N LYS A 66 8.99 3.08 -8.97
CA LYS A 66 8.32 3.67 -7.79
C LYS A 66 6.80 3.75 -7.98
N TRP A 67 6.36 3.87 -9.22
CA TRP A 67 4.95 3.95 -9.61
C TRP A 67 4.33 2.60 -9.99
N ALA A 68 4.97 1.47 -9.71
CA ALA A 68 4.46 0.16 -10.11
C ALA A 68 3.05 -0.12 -9.59
N GLU A 69 2.77 0.23 -8.33
CA GLU A 69 1.43 0.07 -7.75
C GLU A 69 0.40 0.99 -8.42
N VAL A 70 0.77 2.25 -8.71
CA VAL A 70 -0.10 3.19 -9.44
C VAL A 70 -0.42 2.66 -10.85
N LEU A 71 0.59 2.19 -11.59
CA LEU A 71 0.40 1.64 -12.94
C LEU A 71 -0.51 0.40 -12.95
N LYS A 72 -0.36 -0.46 -11.95
CA LYS A 72 -1.19 -1.66 -11.81
C LYS A 72 -2.66 -1.29 -11.63
N GLU A 73 -2.93 -0.33 -10.75
CA GLU A 73 -4.29 0.12 -10.46
C GLU A 73 -4.89 0.88 -11.66
N LEU A 74 -4.12 1.74 -12.34
CA LEU A 74 -4.57 2.46 -13.55
C LEU A 74 -5.05 1.50 -14.64
N LYS A 75 -4.29 0.44 -14.92
CA LYS A 75 -4.70 -0.60 -15.88
C LYS A 75 -5.96 -1.34 -15.46
N TRP A 76 -6.22 -1.45 -14.16
CA TRP A 76 -7.39 -2.14 -13.65
C TRP A 76 -8.67 -1.31 -13.76
N ILE A 77 -8.55 0.01 -13.70
CA ILE A 77 -9.69 0.93 -13.82
C ILE A 77 -9.96 1.37 -15.26
N GLU A 78 -9.04 1.14 -16.21
CA GLU A 78 -9.21 1.53 -17.62
C GLU A 78 -10.52 1.04 -18.25
N THR A 79 -11.04 -0.09 -17.80
CA THR A 79 -12.28 -0.71 -18.30
C THR A 79 -13.51 -0.40 -17.44
N SER A 80 -13.48 0.61 -16.56
CA SER A 80 -14.66 0.99 -15.78
C SER A 80 -15.70 1.66 -16.68
N GLU A 81 -16.93 1.13 -16.66
CA GLU A 81 -18.07 1.68 -17.42
C GLU A 81 -18.95 2.62 -16.58
N ASP A 82 -18.76 2.61 -15.26
CA ASP A 82 -19.54 3.34 -14.26
C ASP A 82 -18.88 4.65 -13.80
N ILE A 83 -17.80 5.07 -14.47
CA ILE A 83 -17.09 6.32 -14.24
C ILE A 83 -17.30 7.20 -15.47
N ASP A 84 -18.17 8.20 -15.35
CA ASP A 84 -18.55 9.10 -16.45
C ASP A 84 -18.22 10.55 -16.07
N VAL A 85 -16.94 10.87 -16.21
CA VAL A 85 -16.34 12.18 -15.92
C VAL A 85 -15.57 12.71 -17.11
N SER A 86 -15.54 14.04 -17.20
CA SER A 86 -14.66 14.83 -18.06
C SER A 86 -13.54 15.40 -17.17
N LEU A 87 -12.27 15.16 -17.53
CA LEU A 87 -11.11 15.44 -16.69
C LEU A 87 -10.02 16.17 -17.47
N TYR A 88 -9.40 17.15 -16.83
CA TYR A 88 -8.28 17.88 -17.44
C TYR A 88 -7.10 16.94 -17.72
N THR A 89 -6.79 16.74 -19.00
CA THR A 89 -5.84 15.71 -19.43
C THR A 89 -4.63 16.34 -20.11
N ALA A 90 -3.51 16.37 -19.40
CA ALA A 90 -2.27 16.90 -19.93
C ALA A 90 -1.75 16.11 -21.14
N ASN A 91 -1.12 16.81 -22.07
CA ASN A 91 -0.49 16.17 -23.22
C ASN A 91 0.68 15.30 -22.76
N THR A 92 0.84 14.14 -23.38
CA THR A 92 1.92 13.24 -22.96
C THR A 92 3.30 13.76 -23.39
N ASP A 93 3.40 14.67 -24.34
CA ASP A 93 4.64 15.25 -24.87
C ASP A 93 5.00 16.63 -24.29
N GLU A 94 4.42 16.99 -23.14
CA GLU A 94 4.82 18.18 -22.39
C GLU A 94 6.33 18.17 -22.06
N ASP A 95 6.89 19.37 -21.93
CA ASP A 95 8.31 19.56 -21.63
C ASP A 95 8.68 18.87 -20.30
N VAL A 96 9.83 18.18 -20.27
CA VAL A 96 10.33 17.47 -19.09
C VAL A 96 10.41 18.39 -17.85
N LYS A 97 10.63 19.70 -18.04
CA LYS A 97 10.62 20.68 -16.93
C LYS A 97 9.24 20.84 -16.27
N CYS A 98 8.17 20.50 -16.97
CA CYS A 98 6.78 20.58 -16.51
C CYS A 98 6.25 19.24 -16.00
N GLN A 99 7.04 18.16 -16.10
CA GLN A 99 6.63 16.80 -15.78
C GLN A 99 6.08 16.65 -14.34
N GLU A 100 6.65 17.37 -13.36
CA GLU A 100 6.10 17.39 -12.01
C GLU A 100 4.64 17.86 -11.99
N LEU A 101 4.41 19.00 -12.63
CA LEU A 101 3.10 19.64 -12.63
C LEU A 101 2.10 18.78 -13.38
N VAL A 102 2.51 18.18 -14.50
CA VAL A 102 1.72 17.21 -15.25
C VAL A 102 1.27 16.05 -14.36
N ILE A 103 2.21 15.40 -13.64
CA ILE A 103 1.87 14.29 -12.73
C ILE A 103 0.94 14.76 -11.61
N ARG A 104 1.18 15.94 -11.04
CA ARG A 104 0.30 16.53 -10.02
C ARG A 104 -1.13 16.75 -10.54
N CYS A 105 -1.28 17.28 -11.76
CA CYS A 105 -2.60 17.47 -12.36
C CYS A 105 -3.34 16.14 -12.48
N PHE A 106 -2.70 15.07 -12.96
CA PHE A 106 -3.34 13.75 -13.01
C PHE A 106 -3.81 13.25 -11.63
N PHE A 107 -3.07 13.49 -10.55
CA PHE A 107 -3.51 13.10 -9.21
C PHE A 107 -4.62 13.99 -8.64
N LEU A 108 -4.65 15.28 -8.97
CA LEU A 108 -5.75 16.18 -8.63
C LEU A 108 -7.04 15.73 -9.34
N GLU A 109 -6.97 15.43 -10.63
CA GLU A 109 -8.11 14.90 -11.39
C GLU A 109 -8.54 13.51 -10.88
N THR A 110 -7.60 12.69 -10.39
CA THR A 110 -7.95 11.40 -9.74
C THR A 110 -8.76 11.61 -8.46
N GLU A 111 -8.55 12.71 -7.74
CA GLU A 111 -9.38 13.06 -6.59
C GLU A 111 -10.83 13.36 -7.01
N VAL A 112 -11.03 14.03 -8.16
CA VAL A 112 -12.37 14.26 -8.73
C VAL A 112 -13.07 12.92 -9.00
N ILE A 113 -12.39 11.96 -9.64
CA ILE A 113 -12.90 10.60 -9.86
C ILE A 113 -13.29 9.94 -8.54
N LEU A 114 -12.44 10.06 -7.51
CA LEU A 114 -12.70 9.45 -6.21
C LEU A 114 -13.96 10.03 -5.55
N GLN A 115 -14.16 11.35 -5.63
CA GLN A 115 -15.36 11.99 -5.09
C GLN A 115 -16.61 11.56 -5.84
N GLU A 116 -16.56 11.54 -7.18
CA GLU A 116 -17.66 11.05 -7.98
C GLU A 116 -18.02 9.61 -7.61
N CYS A 117 -17.01 8.74 -7.48
CA CYS A 117 -17.24 7.34 -7.16
C CYS A 117 -17.78 7.10 -5.76
N ARG A 118 -17.50 7.98 -4.80
CA ARG A 118 -18.14 7.92 -3.48
C ARG A 118 -19.63 8.27 -3.54
N ILE A 119 -20.03 9.15 -4.47
CA ILE A 119 -21.42 9.58 -4.64
C ILE A 119 -22.21 8.55 -5.46
N LYS A 120 -21.66 8.13 -6.61
CA LYS A 120 -22.30 7.19 -7.55
C LYS A 120 -22.09 5.73 -7.17
N ASN A 121 -21.24 5.44 -6.18
CA ASN A 121 -20.87 4.11 -5.73
C ASN A 121 -20.29 3.24 -6.87
N CYS A 122 -19.22 3.72 -7.50
CA CYS A 122 -18.54 2.97 -8.57
C CYS A 122 -17.97 1.64 -8.05
N SER A 123 -17.99 0.62 -8.90
CA SER A 123 -17.43 -0.70 -8.73
C SER A 123 -15.91 -0.70 -8.45
N LYS A 124 -15.18 0.29 -8.97
CA LYS A 124 -13.70 0.40 -8.84
C LYS A 124 -13.24 1.46 -7.84
N THR A 125 -14.12 1.94 -6.95
CA THR A 125 -13.79 3.01 -5.98
C THR A 125 -12.51 2.72 -5.17
N GLN A 126 -12.29 1.48 -4.75
CA GLN A 126 -11.09 1.11 -3.98
C GLN A 126 -9.81 1.23 -4.82
N ASN A 127 -9.86 0.87 -6.11
CA ASN A 127 -8.72 0.98 -7.01
C ASN A 127 -8.36 2.46 -7.25
N VAL A 128 -9.37 3.31 -7.45
CA VAL A 128 -9.18 4.78 -7.56
C VAL A 128 -8.57 5.35 -6.28
N PHE A 129 -9.06 4.93 -5.11
CA PHE A 129 -8.48 5.32 -3.83
C PHE A 129 -7.00 4.89 -3.70
N ASN A 130 -6.67 3.67 -4.13
CA ASN A 130 -5.29 3.17 -4.08
C ASN A 130 -4.37 3.98 -5.00
N ILE A 131 -4.83 4.40 -6.18
CA ILE A 131 -4.08 5.28 -7.10
C ILE A 131 -3.76 6.60 -6.39
N TRP A 132 -4.78 7.27 -5.84
CA TRP A 132 -4.61 8.55 -5.15
C TRP A 132 -3.65 8.41 -3.95
N LYS A 133 -3.85 7.38 -3.12
CA LYS A 133 -3.03 7.13 -1.93
C LYS A 133 -1.56 6.87 -2.29
N ASN A 134 -1.31 5.85 -3.13
CA ASN A 134 0.05 5.46 -3.51
C ASN A 134 0.74 6.55 -4.33
N GLY A 135 -0.06 7.34 -5.06
CA GLY A 135 0.35 8.51 -5.81
C GLY A 135 0.93 9.61 -4.94
N ASN A 136 0.16 10.04 -3.94
CA ASN A 136 0.58 11.06 -2.98
C ASN A 136 1.78 10.61 -2.15
N GLU A 137 1.80 9.36 -1.68
CA GLU A 137 2.97 8.79 -1.01
C GLU A 137 4.22 8.85 -1.91
N SER A 138 4.07 8.59 -3.21
CA SER A 138 5.18 8.68 -4.16
C SER A 138 5.63 10.13 -4.42
N LEU A 139 4.71 11.09 -4.45
CA LEU A 139 5.04 12.51 -4.62
C LEU A 139 5.80 13.07 -3.40
N GLU A 140 5.33 12.77 -2.19
CA GLU A 140 5.95 13.26 -0.94
C GLU A 140 7.38 12.73 -0.75
N ASN A 141 7.58 11.43 -1.01
CA ASN A 141 8.88 10.79 -0.83
C ASN A 141 9.96 11.28 -1.78
N ASN A 142 9.60 11.89 -2.92
CA ASN A 142 10.55 12.18 -3.98
C ASN A 142 11.13 13.59 -3.98
N LYS A 143 10.74 14.52 -3.08
CA LYS A 143 11.11 15.94 -3.15
C LYS A 143 11.21 16.41 -4.61
N LEU A 144 10.16 16.16 -5.37
CA LEU A 144 10.13 16.58 -6.76
C LEU A 144 10.29 18.11 -6.73
N ASN A 145 11.35 18.59 -7.38
CA ASN A 145 11.78 19.99 -7.26
C ASN A 145 10.73 20.85 -7.96
N SER A 146 9.76 21.34 -7.19
CA SER A 146 8.68 22.21 -7.62
C SER A 146 9.25 23.52 -8.14
N THR A 147 9.69 23.47 -9.39
CA THR A 147 10.17 24.63 -10.13
C THR A 147 9.01 25.01 -11.00
N ARG A 148 8.08 25.81 -10.45
CA ARG A 148 6.99 26.40 -11.20
C ARG A 148 7.60 27.35 -12.24
N SER A 149 7.96 26.79 -13.39
CA SER A 149 8.42 27.56 -14.53
C SER A 149 7.21 28.32 -15.06
N ALA A 150 7.32 29.64 -15.28
CA ALA A 150 6.26 30.48 -15.82
C ALA A 150 5.77 30.08 -17.24
N LYS A 151 6.24 28.95 -17.77
CA LYS A 151 5.92 28.41 -19.10
C LYS A 151 5.11 27.12 -19.05
N CYS A 152 4.89 26.53 -17.89
CA CYS A 152 4.06 25.32 -17.77
C CYS A 152 2.59 25.74 -17.61
N LYS A 153 1.70 25.03 -18.29
CA LYS A 153 0.25 25.22 -18.15
C LYS A 153 -0.21 24.81 -16.76
N GLU A 154 -1.16 25.55 -16.20
CA GLU A 154 -1.98 25.11 -15.08
C GLU A 154 -2.90 23.95 -15.52
N CYS A 155 -3.45 23.20 -14.57
CA CYS A 155 -4.20 21.99 -14.88
C CYS A 155 -5.45 22.29 -15.73
N GLU A 156 -6.15 23.36 -15.41
CA GLU A 156 -7.38 23.81 -16.06
C GLU A 156 -7.16 24.36 -17.48
N GLU A 157 -5.91 24.54 -17.92
CA GLU A 157 -5.57 24.94 -19.28
C GLU A 157 -5.42 23.74 -20.22
N TYR A 158 -5.46 22.50 -19.70
CA TYR A 158 -5.48 21.30 -20.52
C TYR A 158 -6.87 21.02 -21.06
N GLU A 159 -6.93 20.25 -22.15
CA GLU A 159 -8.20 19.80 -22.71
C GLU A 159 -8.86 18.80 -21.75
N GLU A 160 -10.16 18.97 -21.52
CA GLU A 160 -10.93 17.95 -20.82
C GLU A 160 -11.18 16.74 -21.72
N LYS A 161 -10.96 15.54 -21.19
CA LYS A 161 -11.20 14.28 -21.90
C LYS A 161 -12.03 13.33 -21.06
N ASN A 162 -12.65 12.35 -21.72
CA ASN A 162 -13.35 11.30 -21.00
C ASN A 162 -12.39 10.47 -20.15
N PHE A 163 -12.96 9.74 -19.19
CA PHE A 163 -12.24 8.87 -18.28
C PHE A 163 -11.25 7.90 -18.97
N THR A 164 -11.65 7.25 -20.07
CA THR A 164 -10.78 6.30 -20.78
C THR A 164 -9.53 6.97 -21.34
N GLU A 165 -9.69 8.10 -22.03
CA GLU A 165 -8.58 8.87 -22.59
C GLU A 165 -7.66 9.46 -21.50
N PHE A 166 -8.26 9.90 -20.39
CA PHE A 166 -7.53 10.34 -19.21
C PHE A 166 -6.64 9.22 -18.66
N VAL A 167 -7.19 8.04 -18.38
CA VAL A 167 -6.43 6.89 -17.83
C VAL A 167 -5.31 6.48 -18.78
N GLN A 168 -5.57 6.41 -20.08
CA GLN A 168 -4.56 6.07 -21.09
C GLN A 168 -3.40 7.08 -21.12
N SER A 169 -3.72 8.36 -21.00
CA SER A 169 -2.71 9.42 -20.94
C SER A 169 -1.91 9.35 -19.64
N PHE A 170 -2.59 9.08 -18.52
CA PHE A 170 -1.96 8.95 -17.21
C PHE A 170 -0.98 7.76 -17.17
N VAL A 171 -1.37 6.60 -17.70
CA VAL A 171 -0.49 5.43 -17.83
C VAL A 171 0.77 5.78 -18.62
N LYS A 172 0.64 6.48 -19.75
CA LYS A 172 1.78 6.89 -20.59
C LYS A 172 2.73 7.82 -19.84
N VAL A 173 2.21 8.78 -19.07
CA VAL A 173 3.00 9.72 -18.28
C VAL A 173 3.75 8.98 -17.17
N ILE A 174 3.06 8.17 -16.37
CA ILE A 174 3.68 7.44 -15.27
C ILE A 174 4.69 6.41 -15.75
N GLN A 175 4.44 5.73 -16.88
CA GLN A 175 5.36 4.73 -17.41
C GLN A 175 6.71 5.34 -17.84
N ARG A 176 6.77 6.63 -18.16
CA ARG A 176 8.04 7.32 -18.46
C ARG A 176 8.90 7.53 -17.22
N GLU A 177 8.28 7.68 -16.06
CA GLU A 177 8.97 7.77 -14.77
C GLU A 177 9.57 6.44 -14.29
N CYS A 178 9.29 5.35 -15.02
CA CYS A 178 9.81 4.02 -14.75
C CYS A 178 11.04 3.65 -15.61
N LYS A 179 11.49 4.54 -16.50
CA LYS A 179 12.63 4.33 -17.41
C LYS A 179 13.88 4.99 -16.85
#